data_AF-A0A401H3U0-F1
#
_entry.id   AF-A0A401H3U0-F1
#
_cell.length_a   1.000
_cell.length_b   1.000
_cell.length_c   1.000
_cell.angle_alpha   90.00
_cell.angle_beta   90.00
_cell.angle_gamma   90.00
#
_symmetry.space_group_name_H-M   'P 1'
#
loop_
_entity.id
_entity.type
_entity.pdbx_description
1 polymer ?
#
loop_
_entity_poly.entity_id
_entity_poly.type
_entity_poly.pdbx_seq_one_letter_code
_entity_poly.pdbx_strand_id
1 'polypeptide(L)'
;MDSSPPMAIPRPPSLLACKKVSVALLALALVPCSPHLSTQTATDFGAIRDLTPLMMVHDRHTAITPEFTTSPSMPTGHIMLAEASLDELEAASHEVRMDIAKRSQSDRGTGISYERHVRNYFSWWATFQLQETAKVSGCIAIPAELITAAKAVMFLQYESTHPKRKHGSVDAQDRTTVWKSVIAQAISALESHGKNREHLHKDVPDARISLHADQCIHTIEDAAKHNEPLRIERA
;
A
#
# COMPACT_ATOMS: atom_id res chain seq x y z
N MET A 1 -38.91 52.95 0.52
CA MET A 1 -39.50 51.58 0.50
C MET A 1 -39.02 50.95 -0.78
N ASP A 2 -37.94 50.18 -0.69
CA ASP A 2 -37.27 49.57 -1.82
C ASP A 2 -37.44 48.05 -1.67
N SER A 3 -38.33 47.47 -2.48
CA SER A 3 -38.66 46.05 -2.45
C SER A 3 -38.04 45.38 -3.67
N SER A 4 -36.81 44.90 -3.52
CA SER A 4 -36.20 43.98 -4.48
C SER A 4 -36.73 42.56 -4.27
N PRO A 5 -37.16 41.85 -5.32
CA PRO A 5 -37.65 40.47 -5.22
C PRO A 5 -36.49 39.48 -4.98
N PRO A 6 -36.76 38.34 -4.32
CA PRO A 6 -35.73 37.34 -4.03
C PRO A 6 -35.30 36.60 -5.30
N MET A 7 -33.98 36.48 -5.52
CA MET A 7 -33.39 35.66 -6.57
C MET A 7 -33.78 34.19 -6.40
N ALA A 8 -34.43 33.62 -7.42
CA ALA A 8 -34.69 32.20 -7.52
C ALA A 8 -33.38 31.44 -7.76
N ILE A 9 -33.03 30.56 -6.83
CA ILE A 9 -31.88 29.66 -6.97
C ILE A 9 -32.27 28.55 -7.97
N PRO A 10 -31.52 28.34 -9.06
CA PRO A 10 -31.83 27.30 -10.04
C PRO A 10 -31.60 25.90 -9.44
N ARG A 11 -32.61 25.03 -9.57
CA ARG A 11 -32.50 23.60 -9.22
C ARG A 11 -31.49 22.91 -10.13
N PRO A 12 -30.58 22.08 -9.60
CA PRO A 12 -29.71 21.26 -10.44
C PRO A 12 -30.52 20.18 -11.18
N PRO A 13 -30.12 19.82 -12.41
CA PRO A 13 -30.80 18.81 -13.21
C PRO A 13 -30.67 17.42 -12.58
N SER A 14 -31.79 16.72 -12.51
CA SER A 14 -31.93 15.33 -12.11
C SER A 14 -31.17 14.40 -13.06
N LEU A 15 -30.06 13.81 -12.59
CA LEU A 15 -29.32 12.76 -13.29
C LEU A 15 -30.05 11.41 -13.15
N LEU A 16 -30.97 11.17 -14.08
CA LEU A 16 -31.67 9.89 -14.25
C LEU A 16 -31.39 9.36 -15.67
N ALA A 17 -30.31 8.58 -15.82
CA ALA A 17 -30.11 7.69 -16.97
C ALA A 17 -29.01 6.66 -16.67
N CYS A 18 -29.35 5.68 -15.83
CA CYS A 18 -28.52 4.50 -15.60
C CYS A 18 -28.66 3.56 -16.81
N LYS A 19 -27.69 3.59 -17.74
CA LYS A 19 -27.61 2.61 -18.83
C LYS A 19 -27.14 1.27 -18.25
N LYS A 20 -28.04 0.29 -18.28
CA LYS A 20 -27.75 -1.12 -18.01
C LYS A 20 -26.71 -1.63 -19.01
N VAL A 21 -25.50 -1.91 -18.55
CA VAL A 21 -24.55 -2.74 -19.31
C VAL A 21 -24.79 -4.18 -18.88
N SER A 22 -25.32 -4.96 -19.83
CA SER A 22 -25.56 -6.39 -19.70
C SER A 22 -24.22 -7.11 -19.77
N VAL A 23 -23.75 -7.69 -18.65
CA VAL A 23 -22.58 -8.57 -18.64
C VAL A 23 -23.07 -10.00 -18.82
N ALA A 24 -22.96 -10.48 -20.06
CA ALA A 24 -23.22 -11.86 -20.41
C ALA A 24 -22.10 -12.76 -19.87
N LEU A 25 -22.55 -13.83 -19.20
CA LEU A 25 -21.90 -15.09 -18.87
C LEU A 25 -20.60 -15.41 -19.62
N LEU A 26 -19.52 -15.58 -18.87
CA LEU A 26 -18.44 -16.50 -19.24
C LEU A 26 -18.27 -17.53 -18.11
N ALA A 27 -18.94 -18.67 -18.28
CA ALA A 27 -18.71 -19.87 -17.50
C ALA A 27 -17.58 -20.67 -18.16
N LEU A 28 -16.47 -20.87 -17.46
CA LEU A 28 -15.45 -21.87 -17.83
C LEU A 28 -14.84 -22.50 -16.57
N ALA A 29 -15.24 -23.76 -16.37
CA ALA A 29 -14.53 -24.87 -15.74
C ALA A 29 -13.94 -24.69 -14.32
N LEU A 30 -14.70 -25.18 -13.33
CA LEU A 30 -14.15 -25.68 -12.07
C LEU A 30 -13.62 -27.11 -12.31
N VAL A 31 -12.30 -27.28 -12.21
CA VAL A 31 -11.66 -28.58 -11.96
C VAL A 31 -11.25 -28.61 -10.49
N PRO A 32 -11.79 -29.51 -9.65
CA PRO A 32 -11.31 -29.67 -8.29
C PRO A 32 -10.05 -30.55 -8.29
N CYS A 33 -8.88 -29.93 -8.20
CA CYS A 33 -7.65 -30.63 -7.78
C CYS A 33 -7.52 -30.50 -6.27
N SER A 34 -7.86 -31.57 -5.55
CA SER A 34 -7.55 -31.73 -4.12
C SER A 34 -6.04 -31.98 -3.94
N PRO A 35 -5.33 -31.20 -3.10
CA PRO A 35 -4.08 -31.65 -2.53
C PRO A 35 -4.35 -32.31 -1.17
N HIS A 36 -4.01 -33.58 -1.11
CA HIS A 36 -3.91 -34.40 0.09
C HIS A 36 -3.02 -33.70 1.14
N LEU A 37 -3.60 -33.29 2.26
CA LEU A 37 -2.90 -32.84 3.47
C LEU A 37 -1.97 -33.96 3.95
N SER A 38 -0.67 -33.78 3.78
CA SER A 38 0.34 -34.57 4.47
C SER A 38 0.62 -33.90 5.80
N THR A 39 0.09 -34.48 6.87
CA THR A 39 0.39 -34.14 8.26
C THR A 39 1.84 -34.54 8.53
N GLN A 40 2.79 -33.59 8.50
CA GLN A 40 4.11 -33.80 9.06
C GLN A 40 4.12 -33.32 10.52
N THR A 41 4.41 -34.30 11.38
CA THR A 41 4.68 -34.21 12.81
C THR A 41 5.70 -33.13 13.14
N ALA A 42 5.31 -32.24 14.06
CA ALA A 42 6.15 -31.20 14.64
C ALA A 42 7.35 -31.80 15.37
N THR A 43 8.55 -31.43 14.91
CA THR A 43 9.79 -31.62 15.65
C THR A 43 9.89 -30.54 16.73
N ASP A 44 10.04 -31.02 17.95
CA ASP A 44 10.42 -30.35 19.18
C ASP A 44 11.59 -29.37 18.96
N PHE A 45 11.32 -28.07 19.09
CA PHE A 45 12.35 -27.04 19.15
C PHE A 45 12.73 -26.81 20.61
N GLY A 46 13.85 -27.40 20.99
CA GLY A 46 14.48 -27.27 22.29
C GLY A 46 14.73 -25.81 22.69
N ALA A 47 14.59 -25.59 23.99
CA ALA A 47 14.88 -24.36 24.70
C ALA A 47 16.25 -23.75 24.33
N ILE A 48 16.23 -22.60 23.67
CA ILE A 48 17.41 -21.75 23.54
C ILE A 48 17.52 -20.95 24.84
N ARG A 49 18.58 -21.28 25.58
CA ARG A 49 18.99 -20.64 26.83
C ARG A 49 19.32 -19.17 26.62
N ASP A 50 18.99 -18.38 27.64
CA ASP A 50 19.48 -17.04 27.92
C ASP A 50 20.97 -16.89 27.59
N LEU A 51 21.26 -15.99 26.65
CA LEU A 51 22.59 -15.42 26.48
C LEU A 51 22.50 -13.94 26.84
N THR A 52 22.81 -13.65 28.11
CA THR A 52 23.15 -12.31 28.59
C THR A 52 24.31 -11.74 27.76
N PRO A 53 24.20 -10.53 27.21
CA PRO A 53 25.32 -9.85 26.56
C PRO A 53 26.31 -9.37 27.63
N LEU A 54 27.52 -9.93 27.60
CA LEU A 54 28.68 -9.45 28.34
C LEU A 54 29.11 -8.08 27.77
N MET A 55 28.92 -7.00 28.53
CA MET A 55 29.42 -5.67 28.16
C MET A 55 30.94 -5.64 28.26
N MET A 56 31.63 -5.89 27.15
CA MET A 56 33.07 -5.65 27.03
C MET A 56 33.31 -4.19 26.66
N VAL A 57 33.56 -3.38 27.69
CA VAL A 57 34.23 -2.08 27.59
C VAL A 57 35.56 -2.30 26.87
N HIS A 58 35.70 -1.73 25.66
CA HIS A 58 36.99 -1.62 25.00
C HIS A 58 37.46 -0.17 25.04
N ASP A 59 38.61 -0.02 25.68
CA ASP A 59 39.35 1.21 25.84
C ASP A 59 39.69 1.84 24.49
N ARG A 60 39.55 3.16 24.49
CA ARG A 60 40.06 4.07 23.47
C ARG A 60 41.58 4.12 23.52
N HIS A 61 42.14 4.28 22.33
CA HIS A 61 43.26 5.15 21.95
C HIS A 61 44.43 4.42 21.28
N THR A 62 44.35 4.37 19.95
CA THR A 62 45.56 4.45 19.11
C THR A 62 45.28 5.43 17.98
N ALA A 63 45.94 6.59 18.05
CA ALA A 63 45.99 7.55 16.97
C ALA A 63 46.80 6.94 15.83
N ILE A 64 46.14 6.60 14.73
CA ILE A 64 46.77 6.18 13.48
C ILE A 64 46.69 7.37 12.51
N THR A 65 47.86 7.94 12.26
CA THR A 65 48.17 8.95 11.25
C THR A 65 47.79 8.41 9.87
N PRO A 66 46.97 9.10 9.06
CA PRO A 66 46.70 8.66 7.70
C PRO A 66 47.86 9.09 6.79
N GLU A 67 48.69 8.14 6.40
CA GLU A 67 49.59 8.30 5.27
C GLU A 67 48.76 8.34 3.99
N PHE A 68 48.86 9.48 3.28
CA PHE A 68 48.31 9.68 1.94
C PHE A 68 48.98 8.71 0.97
N THR A 69 48.41 7.51 0.86
CA THR A 69 48.74 6.56 -0.20
C THR A 69 48.00 7.00 -1.46
N THR A 70 48.76 7.52 -2.41
CA THR A 70 48.32 7.81 -3.78
C THR A 70 47.73 6.55 -4.41
N SER A 71 46.41 6.53 -4.55
CA SER A 71 45.68 5.41 -5.16
C SER A 71 46.02 5.25 -6.65
N PRO A 72 46.32 4.02 -7.10
CA PRO A 72 46.45 3.72 -8.51
C PRO A 72 45.08 3.85 -9.20
N SER A 73 45.05 4.68 -10.25
CA SER A 73 43.92 4.85 -11.18
C SER A 73 43.50 3.49 -11.75
N MET A 74 42.40 2.93 -11.27
CA MET A 74 41.81 1.71 -11.80
C MET A 74 41.23 1.96 -13.22
N PRO A 75 41.34 1.00 -14.15
CA PRO A 75 40.81 1.14 -15.50
C PRO A 75 39.28 1.25 -15.47
N THR A 76 38.74 2.35 -16.00
CA THR A 76 37.29 2.67 -16.08
C THR A 76 36.43 1.53 -16.64
N GLY A 77 36.98 0.65 -17.47
CA GLY A 77 36.26 -0.49 -18.04
C GLY A 77 35.84 -1.57 -17.04
N HIS A 78 36.49 -1.70 -15.87
CA HIS A 78 36.12 -2.69 -14.86
C HIS A 78 34.90 -2.28 -14.02
N ILE A 79 34.64 -0.97 -13.89
CA ILE A 79 33.55 -0.44 -13.06
C ILE A 79 32.20 -0.74 -13.73
N MET A 80 32.09 -0.56 -15.04
CA MET A 80 30.84 -0.84 -15.77
C MET A 80 30.44 -2.32 -15.76
N LEU A 81 31.41 -3.23 -15.80
CA LEU A 81 31.15 -4.67 -15.78
C LEU A 81 30.68 -5.13 -14.39
N ALA A 82 31.22 -4.51 -13.34
CA ALA A 82 30.77 -4.76 -11.96
C ALA A 82 29.36 -4.21 -11.69
N GLU A 83 29.00 -3.05 -12.25
CA GLU A 83 27.65 -2.47 -12.13
C GLU A 83 26.59 -3.36 -12.80
N ALA A 84 26.87 -3.85 -14.02
CA ALA A 84 25.94 -4.74 -14.72
C ALA A 84 25.70 -6.06 -13.95
N SER A 85 26.74 -6.65 -13.37
CA SER A 85 26.59 -7.85 -12.53
C SER A 85 25.81 -7.57 -11.23
N LEU A 86 25.93 -6.36 -10.66
CA LEU A 86 25.17 -5.96 -9.49
C LEU A 86 23.67 -5.82 -9.82
N ASP A 87 23.34 -5.19 -10.94
CA ASP A 87 21.94 -5.05 -11.40
C ASP A 87 21.29 -6.40 -11.67
N GLU A 88 22.03 -7.36 -12.28
CA GLU A 88 21.54 -8.72 -12.50
C GLU A 88 21.25 -9.45 -11.17
N LEU A 89 22.15 -9.30 -10.20
CA LEU A 89 21.96 -9.87 -8.86
C LEU A 89 20.76 -9.24 -8.14
N GLU A 90 20.58 -7.92 -8.24
CA GLU A 90 19.43 -7.22 -7.67
C GLU A 90 18.12 -7.69 -8.31
N ALA A 91 18.08 -7.85 -9.64
CA ALA A 91 16.92 -8.37 -10.35
C ALA A 91 16.60 -9.83 -9.94
N ALA A 92 17.61 -10.70 -9.86
CA ALA A 92 17.42 -12.08 -9.40
C ALA A 92 16.93 -12.14 -7.94
N SER A 93 17.49 -11.32 -7.05
CA SER A 93 17.04 -11.19 -5.66
C SER A 93 15.59 -10.72 -5.58
N HIS A 94 15.21 -9.76 -6.44
CA HIS A 94 13.85 -9.26 -6.55
C HIS A 94 12.86 -10.37 -6.95
N GLU A 95 13.18 -11.19 -7.94
CA GLU A 95 12.35 -12.33 -8.37
C GLU A 95 12.15 -13.33 -7.24
N VAL A 96 13.21 -13.72 -6.53
CA VAL A 96 13.12 -14.62 -5.36
C VAL A 96 12.19 -14.03 -4.29
N ARG A 97 12.30 -12.73 -4.01
CA ARG A 97 11.43 -12.04 -3.06
C ARG A 97 9.96 -12.04 -3.51
N MET A 98 9.70 -11.82 -4.80
CA MET A 98 8.35 -11.89 -5.37
C MET A 98 7.76 -13.30 -5.24
N ASP A 99 8.57 -14.33 -5.48
CA ASP A 99 8.16 -15.71 -5.37
C ASP A 99 7.79 -16.10 -3.92
N ILE A 100 8.60 -15.68 -2.95
CA ILE A 100 8.30 -15.88 -1.51
C ILE A 100 7.02 -15.13 -1.13
N ALA A 101 6.87 -13.87 -1.55
CA ALA A 101 5.69 -13.08 -1.26
C ALA A 101 4.43 -13.72 -1.85
N LYS A 102 4.50 -14.19 -3.09
CA LYS A 102 3.40 -14.89 -3.78
C LYS A 102 2.99 -16.17 -3.04
N ARG A 103 3.95 -17.01 -2.64
CA ARG A 103 3.68 -18.25 -1.87
C ARG A 103 3.07 -17.96 -0.50
N SER A 104 3.53 -16.90 0.16
CA SER A 104 2.96 -16.47 1.45
C SER A 104 1.53 -15.96 1.31
N GLN A 105 1.19 -15.31 0.19
CA GLN A 105 -0.13 -14.74 -0.06
C GLN A 105 -1.15 -15.73 -0.63
N SER A 106 -0.71 -16.75 -1.37
CA SER A 106 -1.60 -17.75 -2.01
C SER A 106 -2.38 -18.59 -1.01
N ASP A 107 -1.88 -18.74 0.21
CA ASP A 107 -2.42 -19.68 1.19
C ASP A 107 -3.45 -19.04 2.15
N ARG A 108 -3.69 -17.71 2.09
CA ARG A 108 -4.37 -16.99 3.20
C ARG A 108 -5.49 -16.02 2.83
N GLY A 109 -5.95 -15.95 1.58
CA GLY A 109 -6.93 -14.93 1.17
C GLY A 109 -6.40 -13.48 1.23
N THR A 110 -5.24 -13.26 1.85
CA THR A 110 -4.50 -12.00 1.91
C THR A 110 -4.22 -11.44 0.52
N GLY A 111 -3.82 -12.29 -0.45
CA GLY A 111 -3.59 -11.85 -1.82
C GLY A 111 -4.82 -11.20 -2.46
N ILE A 112 -5.99 -11.83 -2.31
CA ILE A 112 -7.27 -11.32 -2.82
C ILE A 112 -7.64 -9.99 -2.13
N SER A 113 -7.42 -9.90 -0.82
CA SER A 113 -7.69 -8.67 -0.06
C SER A 113 -6.77 -7.53 -0.50
N TYR A 114 -5.47 -7.80 -0.65
CA TYR A 114 -4.49 -6.79 -1.05
C TYR A 114 -4.77 -6.28 -2.47
N GLU A 115 -5.01 -7.20 -3.40
CA GLU A 115 -5.35 -6.84 -4.77
C GLU A 115 -6.62 -5.97 -4.83
N ARG A 116 -7.62 -6.27 -3.99
CA ARG A 116 -8.83 -5.44 -3.86
C ARG A 116 -8.49 -4.03 -3.40
N HIS A 117 -7.69 -3.87 -2.35
CA HIS A 117 -7.33 -2.53 -1.85
C HIS A 117 -6.55 -1.72 -2.87
N VAL A 118 -5.59 -2.35 -3.55
CA VAL A 118 -4.82 -1.70 -4.63
C VAL A 118 -5.75 -1.27 -5.76
N ARG A 119 -6.64 -2.15 -6.22
CA ARG A 119 -7.62 -1.82 -7.28
C ARG A 119 -8.56 -0.67 -6.89
N ASN A 120 -9.03 -0.68 -5.64
CA ASN A 120 -9.86 0.40 -5.12
C ASN A 120 -9.10 1.74 -5.15
N TYR A 121 -7.83 1.75 -4.74
CA TYR A 121 -6.98 2.93 -4.83
C TYR A 121 -6.83 3.44 -6.26
N PHE A 122 -6.50 2.59 -7.24
CA PHE A 122 -6.35 3.02 -8.63
C PHE A 122 -7.64 3.59 -9.22
N SER A 123 -8.78 2.93 -8.96
CA SER A 123 -10.10 3.38 -9.41
C SER A 123 -10.47 4.74 -8.80
N TRP A 124 -10.25 4.89 -7.50
CA TRP A 124 -10.49 6.14 -6.79
C TRP A 124 -9.56 7.25 -7.27
N TRP A 125 -8.26 7.00 -7.40
CA TRP A 125 -7.27 8.00 -7.80
C TRP A 125 -7.56 8.57 -9.20
N ALA A 126 -7.94 7.71 -10.15
CA ALA A 126 -8.34 8.14 -11.49
C ALA A 126 -9.53 9.10 -11.45
N THR A 127 -10.53 8.80 -10.61
CA THR A 127 -11.71 9.66 -10.42
C THR A 127 -11.34 10.97 -9.73
N PHE A 128 -10.50 10.90 -8.68
CA PHE A 128 -10.02 12.06 -7.93
C PHE A 128 -9.24 13.01 -8.84
N GLN A 129 -8.26 12.51 -9.61
CA GLN A 129 -7.48 13.32 -10.54
C GLN A 129 -8.34 13.95 -11.65
N LEU A 130 -9.32 13.22 -12.18
CA LEU A 130 -10.26 13.78 -13.15
C LEU A 130 -11.05 14.97 -12.56
N GLN A 131 -11.47 14.87 -11.30
CA GLN A 131 -12.17 15.95 -10.61
C GLN A 131 -11.26 17.15 -10.31
N GLU A 132 -10.03 16.91 -9.87
CA GLU A 132 -9.08 17.98 -9.53
C GLU A 132 -8.59 18.73 -10.79
N THR A 133 -8.30 18.01 -11.86
CA THR A 133 -7.89 18.62 -13.15
C THR A 133 -9.02 19.41 -13.80
N ALA A 134 -10.29 19.04 -13.57
CA ALA A 134 -11.44 19.82 -14.02
C ALA A 134 -11.61 21.16 -13.25
N LYS A 135 -11.14 21.24 -12.00
CA LYS A 135 -11.22 22.46 -11.18
C LYS A 135 -10.16 23.49 -11.54
N VAL A 136 -8.96 23.04 -11.89
CA VAL A 136 -7.82 23.92 -12.16
C VAL A 136 -7.33 23.69 -13.59
N SER A 137 -7.66 24.62 -14.48
CA SER A 137 -7.19 24.59 -15.87
C SER A 137 -5.66 24.63 -15.93
N GLY A 138 -5.06 23.67 -16.63
CA GLY A 138 -3.61 23.56 -16.79
C GLY A 138 -2.92 22.61 -15.80
N CYS A 139 -3.64 22.01 -14.84
CA CYS A 139 -3.07 20.97 -13.99
C CYS A 139 -2.85 19.66 -14.78
N ILE A 140 -1.66 19.07 -14.61
CA ILE A 140 -1.30 17.77 -15.18
C ILE A 140 -1.77 16.68 -14.21
N ALA A 141 -2.44 15.66 -14.73
CA ALA A 141 -2.86 14.51 -13.94
C ALA A 141 -1.63 13.76 -13.38
N ILE A 142 -1.63 13.53 -12.07
CA ILE A 142 -0.54 12.81 -11.40
C ILE A 142 -0.77 11.31 -11.58
N PRO A 143 0.20 10.54 -12.13
CA PRO A 143 0.06 9.10 -12.32
C PRO A 143 -0.15 8.34 -11.00
N ALA A 144 -0.86 7.22 -11.01
CA ALA A 144 -1.24 6.46 -9.81
C ALA A 144 -0.15 5.46 -9.35
N GLU A 145 0.73 5.07 -10.27
CA GLU A 145 1.67 3.96 -10.19
C GLU A 145 2.66 4.11 -9.04
N LEU A 146 3.13 5.34 -8.82
CA LEU A 146 3.95 5.68 -7.67
C LEU A 146 3.05 6.01 -6.47
N ILE A 147 2.90 5.08 -5.55
CA ILE A 147 2.14 5.27 -4.31
C ILE A 147 3.03 5.98 -3.29
N THR A 148 2.90 7.29 -3.17
CA THR A 148 3.57 8.08 -2.12
C THR A 148 2.67 8.21 -0.89
N ALA A 149 3.26 8.56 0.26
CA ALA A 149 2.52 8.80 1.49
C ALA A 149 1.40 9.84 1.31
N ALA A 150 1.66 10.93 0.58
CA ALA A 150 0.64 11.95 0.30
C ALA A 150 -0.58 11.39 -0.45
N LYS A 151 -0.37 10.54 -1.48
CA LYS A 151 -1.48 9.91 -2.21
C LYS A 151 -2.24 8.91 -1.34
N ALA A 152 -1.51 8.13 -0.55
CA ALA A 152 -2.09 7.17 0.39
C ALA A 152 -2.93 7.89 1.47
N VAL A 153 -2.45 8.99 2.05
CA VAL A 153 -3.21 9.80 3.02
C VAL A 153 -4.55 10.25 2.44
N MET A 154 -4.55 10.80 1.22
CA MET A 154 -5.78 11.26 0.57
C MET A 154 -6.76 10.10 0.32
N PHE A 155 -6.25 8.94 -0.10
CA PHE A 155 -7.05 7.73 -0.30
C PHE A 155 -7.64 7.21 1.02
N LEU A 156 -6.82 7.09 2.06
CA LEU A 156 -7.25 6.56 3.35
C LEU A 156 -8.25 7.49 4.03
N GLN A 157 -8.11 8.80 3.85
CA GLN A 157 -9.12 9.76 4.29
C GLN A 157 -10.45 9.52 3.56
N TYR A 158 -10.43 9.36 2.23
CA TYR A 158 -11.62 8.99 1.47
C TYR A 158 -12.24 7.68 1.96
N GLU A 159 -11.44 6.62 2.09
CA GLU A 159 -11.90 5.31 2.59
C GLU A 159 -12.51 5.44 3.99
N SER A 160 -11.92 6.23 4.89
CA SER A 160 -12.45 6.45 6.25
C SER A 160 -13.89 6.98 6.25
N THR A 161 -14.27 7.77 5.25
CA THR A 161 -15.61 8.37 5.13
C THR A 161 -16.63 7.47 4.44
N HIS A 162 -16.20 6.38 3.80
CA HIS A 162 -17.10 5.56 3.00
C HIS A 162 -17.98 4.67 3.90
N PRO A 163 -19.32 4.70 3.80
CA PRO A 163 -20.16 3.81 4.57
C PRO A 163 -19.90 2.36 4.15
N LYS A 164 -19.74 1.45 5.11
CA LYS A 164 -19.64 0.02 4.81
C LYS A 164 -20.99 -0.47 4.29
N ARG A 165 -21.04 -0.88 3.03
CA ARG A 165 -22.21 -1.59 2.50
C ARG A 165 -22.24 -2.99 3.10
N LYS A 166 -23.30 -3.31 3.83
CA LYS A 166 -23.55 -4.68 4.31
C LYS A 166 -23.98 -5.51 3.10
N HIS A 167 -23.27 -6.61 2.84
CA HIS A 167 -23.65 -7.53 1.77
C HIS A 167 -25.05 -8.09 2.06
N GLY A 168 -26.02 -7.79 1.19
CA GLY A 168 -27.39 -8.35 1.27
C GLY A 168 -28.37 -7.61 2.17
N SER A 169 -28.04 -6.43 2.71
CA SER A 169 -29.02 -5.59 3.41
C SER A 169 -29.41 -4.40 2.53
N VAL A 170 -30.72 -4.24 2.29
CA VAL A 170 -31.30 -3.10 1.57
C VAL A 170 -31.16 -1.81 2.40
N ASP A 171 -31.07 -1.95 3.72
CA ASP A 171 -30.87 -0.83 4.63
C ASP A 171 -29.39 -0.51 4.73
N ALA A 172 -29.01 0.63 4.17
CA ALA A 172 -27.72 1.24 4.43
C ALA A 172 -27.63 1.48 5.93
N GLN A 173 -26.86 0.65 6.63
CA GLN A 173 -26.64 0.83 8.05
C GLN A 173 -25.87 2.13 8.23
N ASP A 174 -26.59 3.17 8.67
CA ASP A 174 -26.07 4.50 8.85
C ASP A 174 -24.86 4.46 9.79
N ARG A 175 -23.70 4.88 9.26
CA ARG A 175 -22.53 5.33 10.03
C ARG A 175 -21.71 4.29 10.79
N THR A 176 -21.50 3.08 10.25
CA THR A 176 -20.28 2.34 10.65
C THR A 176 -19.11 2.81 9.79
N THR A 177 -18.35 3.76 10.32
CA THR A 177 -17.09 4.29 9.75
C THR A 177 -16.12 3.14 9.44
N VAL A 178 -15.31 3.28 8.39
CA VAL A 178 -14.35 2.24 8.01
C VAL A 178 -13.38 1.93 9.15
N TRP A 179 -13.12 0.64 9.31
CA TRP A 179 -12.54 0.01 10.50
C TRP A 179 -11.02 0.11 10.49
N LYS A 180 -10.42 0.16 11.69
CA LYS A 180 -8.96 0.06 11.91
C LYS A 180 -8.32 -1.06 11.08
N SER A 181 -8.95 -2.24 11.04
CA SER A 181 -8.42 -3.40 10.30
C SER A 181 -8.39 -3.16 8.79
N VAL A 182 -9.39 -2.47 8.24
CA VAL A 182 -9.48 -2.16 6.80
C VAL A 182 -8.43 -1.12 6.42
N ILE A 183 -8.26 -0.07 7.24
CA ILE A 183 -7.22 0.95 7.02
C ILE A 183 -5.83 0.32 7.08
N ALA A 184 -5.53 -0.48 8.12
CA ALA A 184 -4.25 -1.18 8.24
C ALA A 184 -4.00 -2.15 7.07
N GLN A 185 -5.01 -2.91 6.64
CA GLN A 185 -4.92 -3.79 5.47
C GLN A 185 -4.68 -3.00 4.18
N ALA A 186 -5.34 -1.85 4.00
CA ALA A 186 -5.12 -0.98 2.86
C ALA A 186 -3.68 -0.45 2.84
N ILE A 187 -3.15 0.04 3.97
CA ILE A 187 -1.76 0.51 4.07
C ILE A 187 -0.78 -0.61 3.71
N SER A 188 -0.94 -1.79 4.33
CA SER A 188 -0.09 -2.95 4.05
C SER A 188 -0.17 -3.39 2.58
N ALA A 189 -1.35 -3.36 1.97
CA ALA A 189 -1.55 -3.70 0.57
C ALA A 189 -0.87 -2.69 -0.38
N LEU A 190 -1.03 -1.40 -0.10
CA LEU A 190 -0.44 -0.32 -0.89
C LEU A 190 1.09 -0.31 -0.76
N GLU A 191 1.63 -0.50 0.44
CA GLU A 191 3.06 -0.59 0.67
C GLU A 191 3.65 -1.84 0.01
N SER A 192 2.98 -2.99 0.10
CA SER A 192 3.39 -4.18 -0.63
C SER A 192 3.39 -3.95 -2.14
N HIS A 193 2.41 -3.23 -2.68
CA HIS A 193 2.37 -2.89 -4.10
C HIS A 193 3.55 -2.00 -4.50
N GLY A 194 3.84 -0.96 -3.72
CA GLY A 194 4.96 -0.05 -3.95
C GLY A 194 6.31 -0.79 -3.93
N LYS A 195 6.56 -1.58 -2.88
CA LYS A 195 7.81 -2.36 -2.75
C LYS A 195 8.01 -3.38 -3.88
N ASN A 196 6.93 -3.95 -4.41
CA ASN A 196 7.02 -4.87 -5.54
C ASN A 196 7.41 -4.15 -6.84
N ARG A 197 7.22 -2.83 -6.92
CA ARG A 197 7.53 -2.01 -8.10
C ARG A 197 8.69 -1.05 -7.89
N GLU A 198 9.34 -1.08 -6.72
CA GLU A 198 10.46 -0.20 -6.36
C GLU A 198 11.58 -0.22 -7.42
N HIS A 199 11.86 -1.39 -7.99
CA HIS A 199 12.88 -1.55 -9.03
C HIS A 199 12.60 -0.75 -10.32
N LEU A 200 11.33 -0.37 -10.57
CA LEU A 200 10.94 0.48 -11.71
C LEU A 200 11.17 1.97 -11.44
N HIS A 201 11.47 2.34 -10.19
CA HIS A 201 11.54 3.73 -9.72
C HIS A 201 12.81 3.99 -8.89
N LYS A 202 13.96 3.45 -9.31
CA LYS A 202 15.25 3.59 -8.59
C LYS A 202 15.63 5.04 -8.30
N ASP A 203 15.27 5.96 -9.18
CA ASP A 203 15.62 7.39 -9.09
C ASP A 203 14.70 8.21 -8.18
N VAL A 204 13.60 7.62 -7.70
CA VAL A 204 12.61 8.33 -6.89
C VAL A 204 12.73 7.88 -5.43
N PRO A 205 13.33 8.69 -4.53
CA PRO A 205 13.54 8.29 -3.14
C PRO A 205 12.21 8.00 -2.42
N ASP A 206 11.16 8.74 -2.76
CA ASP A 206 9.82 8.57 -2.20
C ASP A 206 9.21 7.18 -2.46
N ALA A 207 9.66 6.47 -3.50
CA ALA A 207 9.21 5.12 -3.80
C ALA A 207 9.70 4.08 -2.76
N ARG A 208 10.76 4.43 -2.02
CA ARG A 208 11.47 3.54 -1.10
C ARG A 208 11.06 3.77 0.37
N ILE A 209 10.37 4.87 0.64
CA ILE A 209 9.92 5.22 1.99
C ILE A 209 8.75 4.32 2.35
N SER A 210 8.86 3.63 3.49
CA SER A 210 7.76 2.84 4.05
C SER A 210 6.58 3.75 4.38
N LEU A 211 5.36 3.37 3.96
CA LEU A 211 4.15 4.12 4.30
C LEU A 211 3.94 4.16 5.82
N HIS A 212 4.29 3.08 6.52
CA HIS A 212 4.24 3.04 7.98
C HIS A 212 5.27 3.97 8.67
N ALA A 213 6.27 4.50 7.97
CA ALA A 213 7.20 5.48 8.55
C ALA A 213 6.67 6.92 8.49
N ASP A 214 5.59 7.16 7.73
CA ASP A 214 5.03 8.50 7.55
C ASP A 214 4.08 8.88 8.71
N GLN A 215 4.32 10.06 9.28
CA GLN A 215 3.56 10.56 10.43
C GLN A 215 2.07 10.80 10.13
N CYS A 216 1.73 11.19 8.89
CA CYS A 216 0.35 11.42 8.50
C CYS A 216 -0.43 10.11 8.41
N ILE A 217 0.21 9.05 7.89
CA ILE A 217 -0.36 7.69 7.88
C ILE A 217 -0.63 7.20 9.30
N HIS A 218 0.33 7.36 10.22
CA HIS A 218 0.11 7.02 11.63
C HIS A 218 -1.06 7.79 12.25
N THR A 219 -1.18 9.09 11.95
CA THR A 219 -2.28 9.91 12.45
C THR A 219 -3.65 9.38 11.99
N ILE A 220 -3.76 8.93 10.73
CA ILE A 220 -4.99 8.30 10.21
C ILE A 220 -5.26 6.95 10.87
N GLU A 221 -4.23 6.10 11.02
CA GLU A 221 -4.37 4.82 11.71
C GLU A 221 -4.84 5.00 13.16
N ASP A 222 -4.29 5.99 13.88
CA ASP A 222 -4.68 6.30 15.26
C ASP A 222 -6.09 6.87 15.34
N ALA A 223 -6.47 7.77 14.43
CA ALA A 223 -7.85 8.23 14.33
C ALA A 223 -8.83 7.07 14.07
N ALA A 224 -8.45 6.10 13.23
CA ALA A 224 -9.25 4.91 12.99
C ALA A 224 -9.35 4.00 14.24
N LYS A 225 -8.30 3.92 15.08
CA LYS A 225 -8.33 3.20 16.38
C LYS A 225 -9.34 3.83 17.35
N HIS A 226 -9.36 5.16 17.45
CA HIS A 226 -10.24 5.86 18.39
C HIS A 226 -11.73 5.77 18.05
N ASN A 227 -12.06 5.46 16.80
CA ASN A 227 -13.44 5.24 16.38
C ASN A 227 -13.95 3.81 16.67
N GLU A 228 -13.09 2.89 17.09
CA GLU A 228 -13.44 1.49 17.40
C GLU A 228 -14.40 1.31 18.60
N PRO A 229 -14.26 2.02 19.74
CA PRO A 229 -15.17 1.88 20.88
C PRO A 229 -16.63 2.20 20.53
N LEU A 230 -16.86 3.16 19.62
CA LEU A 230 -18.20 3.52 19.13
C LEU A 230 -18.90 2.37 18.38
N ARG A 231 -18.16 1.32 17.98
CA ARG A 231 -18.77 0.07 17.47
C ARG A 231 -19.42 -0.71 18.58
N ILE A 232 -18.68 -0.99 19.65
CA ILE A 232 -19.06 -2.03 20.62
C ILE A 232 -20.34 -1.60 21.35
N GLU A 233 -20.53 -0.30 21.55
CA GLU A 233 -21.74 0.26 22.17
C GLU A 233 -22.98 0.23 21.27
N ARG A 234 -22.81 0.02 19.95
CA ARG A 234 -23.89 0.12 18.94
C ARG A 234 -24.18 -1.19 18.21
N ALA A 235 -23.45 -2.27 18.52
CA ALA A 235 -23.61 -3.60 17.93
C ALA A 235 -24.55 -4.46 18.79
#